data_AF-A0A4R3TWF9-F1
#
_entry.id   AF-A0A4R3TWF9-F1
#
_cell.length_a   1.000
_cell.length_b   1.000
_cell.length_c   1.000
_cell.angle_alpha   90.00
_cell.angle_beta   90.00
_cell.angle_gamma   90.00
#
_symmetry.space_group_name_H-M   'P 1'
#
loop_
_entity.id
_entity.type
_entity.pdbx_description
1 polymer ?
#
loop_
_entity_poly.entity_id
_entity_poly.type
_entity_poly.pdbx_seq_one_letter_code
_entity_poly.pdbx_strand_id
1 'polypeptide(L)'
;MEPRRHAAAMVAVLALLLAAPAMGQSALTARQAEALAAYDRALGDFKSILAERRRQIEAKQPLPNLPGQALYLARVAVISSYKDLTDAMPSRIGRPNKFEIPPAYFDADIEPLVDEYGKLFDIMEAPPASAQDSPTPFKDVVDLAVAIARAKGLAPGHAETAGRISLGLFFAETNGKQNVRNARSNTYMGSFQTGPSEDRNGRRKWEAVKGDIAAIDPGLSARDDREEARARGTDHRFNHWTNVRNGLMNAHADLFREIPGIVKTLPDPIDQMKLFELIQIVPTPTRSALKSGDLLNYRVSSPTIMKHLRNNSIFAFGQADRARSSASYRDILAAMWLFNRKFERAMAKYAEIRPR
;
A
#
# COMPACT_ATOMS: atom_id res chain seq x y z
N MET A 1 64.37 38.49 42.30
CA MET A 1 63.44 37.43 41.85
C MET A 1 62.02 37.98 41.98
N GLU A 2 61.39 38.25 40.84
CA GLU A 2 60.04 38.82 40.71
C GLU A 2 58.95 37.77 41.01
N PRO A 3 58.00 38.01 41.93
CA PRO A 3 56.81 37.14 42.06
C PRO A 3 55.53 37.80 41.50
N ARG A 4 55.60 39.00 40.90
CA ARG A 4 54.40 39.76 40.47
C ARG A 4 53.95 39.53 39.03
N ARG A 5 54.72 38.83 38.20
CA ARG A 5 54.36 38.59 36.78
C ARG A 5 53.53 37.32 36.54
N HIS A 6 53.46 36.39 37.50
CA HIS A 6 52.69 35.15 37.32
C HIS A 6 51.22 35.23 37.75
N ALA A 7 50.86 36.18 38.62
CA ALA A 7 49.46 36.36 39.04
C ALA A 7 48.60 37.03 37.95
N ALA A 8 49.17 37.99 37.19
CA ALA A 8 48.45 38.66 36.11
C ALA A 8 48.23 37.76 34.88
N ALA A 9 49.16 36.82 34.62
CA ALA A 9 49.05 35.88 33.49
C ALA A 9 47.96 34.82 33.71
N MET A 10 47.73 34.36 34.96
CA MET A 10 46.69 33.36 35.23
C MET A 10 45.26 33.91 35.17
N VAL A 11 45.05 35.19 35.47
CA VAL A 11 43.70 35.80 35.37
C VAL A 11 43.32 36.06 33.90
N ALA A 12 44.30 36.37 33.03
CA ALA A 12 44.05 36.54 31.60
C ALA A 12 43.74 35.22 30.87
N VAL A 13 44.34 34.10 31.30
CA VAL A 13 44.08 32.77 30.71
C VAL A 13 42.72 32.21 31.18
N LEU A 14 42.29 32.51 32.41
CA LEU A 14 40.96 32.09 32.88
C LEU A 14 39.81 32.89 32.25
N ALA A 15 40.03 34.17 31.93
CA ALA A 15 39.05 35.00 31.23
C ALA A 15 38.90 34.64 29.74
N LEU A 16 39.96 34.12 29.09
CA LEU A 16 39.91 33.64 27.71
C LEU A 16 39.21 32.27 27.54
N LEU A 17 39.14 31.47 28.61
CA LEU A 17 38.47 30.16 28.60
C LEU A 17 36.97 30.22 28.93
N LEU A 18 36.47 31.35 29.41
CA LEU A 18 35.04 31.58 29.68
C LEU A 18 34.31 32.30 28.52
N ALA A 19 35.04 32.72 27.49
CA ALA A 19 34.50 33.18 26.22
C ALA A 19 34.60 32.07 25.16
N ALA A 20 34.21 30.84 25.52
CA ALA A 20 33.78 29.90 24.48
C ALA A 20 32.59 30.58 23.78
N PRO A 21 32.60 30.78 22.45
CA PRO A 21 31.37 31.11 21.79
C PRO A 21 30.42 29.99 22.16
N ALA A 22 29.32 30.30 22.83
CA ALA A 22 28.15 29.45 22.73
C ALA A 22 28.01 29.22 21.24
N MET A 23 28.31 28.00 20.76
CA MET A 23 28.01 27.61 19.40
C MET A 23 26.49 27.64 19.34
N GLY A 24 25.95 28.84 19.16
CA GLY A 24 24.55 29.07 18.98
C GLY A 24 24.16 28.17 17.84
N GLN A 25 23.23 27.26 18.11
CA GLN A 25 22.52 26.61 17.02
C GLN A 25 22.16 27.71 16.04
N SER A 26 22.69 27.63 14.83
CA SER A 26 22.41 28.62 13.81
C SER A 26 20.89 28.73 13.72
N ALA A 27 20.38 29.95 13.83
CA ALA A 27 18.95 30.19 13.75
C ALA A 27 18.43 29.55 12.46
N LEU A 28 17.31 28.82 12.55
CA LEU A 28 16.72 28.15 11.40
C LEU A 28 16.48 29.17 10.29
N THR A 29 16.78 28.78 9.05
CA THR A 29 16.36 29.58 7.89
C THR A 29 14.83 29.65 7.83
N ALA A 30 14.28 30.65 7.14
CA ALA A 30 12.82 30.78 6.99
C ALA A 30 12.17 29.51 6.44
N ARG A 31 12.79 28.87 5.44
CA ARG A 31 12.33 27.61 4.85
C ARG A 31 12.34 26.45 5.87
N GLN A 32 13.36 26.37 6.72
CA GLN A 32 13.45 25.34 7.75
C GLN A 32 12.41 25.54 8.85
N ALA A 33 12.20 26.80 9.27
CA ALA A 33 11.18 27.15 10.24
C ALA A 33 9.76 26.85 9.72
N GLU A 34 9.48 27.17 8.45
CA GLU A 34 8.20 26.87 7.81
C GLU A 34 7.95 25.35 7.69
N ALA A 35 8.95 24.58 7.25
CA ALA A 35 8.82 23.13 7.12
C ALA A 35 8.60 22.45 8.48
N LEU A 36 9.28 22.92 9.54
CA LEU A 36 9.07 22.44 10.90
C LEU A 36 7.65 22.75 11.39
N ALA A 37 7.19 24.00 11.22
CA ALA A 37 5.84 24.39 11.62
C ALA A 37 4.75 23.62 10.85
N ALA A 38 4.96 23.32 9.58
CA ALA A 38 4.06 22.50 8.77
C ALA A 38 3.99 21.05 9.29
N TYR A 39 5.13 20.46 9.64
CA TYR A 39 5.19 19.14 10.25
C TYR A 39 4.47 19.09 11.60
N ASP A 40 4.76 20.03 12.49
CA ASP A 40 4.16 20.08 13.83
C ASP A 40 2.62 20.24 13.75
N ARG A 41 2.13 21.06 12.81
CA ARG A 41 0.69 21.19 12.54
C ARG A 41 0.09 19.88 12.05
N ALA A 42 0.68 19.24 11.04
CA ALA A 42 0.16 17.99 10.50
C ALA A 42 0.16 16.85 11.54
N LEU A 43 1.18 16.81 12.41
CA LEU A 43 1.24 15.88 13.53
C LEU A 43 0.15 16.17 14.57
N GLY A 44 -0.10 17.44 14.90
CA GLY A 44 -1.19 17.87 15.77
C GLY A 44 -2.56 17.45 15.24
N ASP A 45 -2.81 17.70 13.94
CA ASP A 45 -4.05 17.31 13.26
C ASP A 45 -4.24 15.79 13.28
N PHE A 46 -3.18 15.02 12.99
CA PHE A 46 -3.24 13.56 13.01
C PHE A 46 -3.61 13.03 14.41
N LYS A 47 -2.98 13.55 15.47
CA LYS A 47 -3.31 13.19 16.86
C LYS A 47 -4.76 13.54 17.21
N SER A 48 -5.22 14.73 16.82
CA SER A 48 -6.58 15.20 17.09
C SER A 48 -7.63 14.30 16.43
N ILE A 49 -7.44 13.98 15.15
CA ILE A 49 -8.38 13.15 14.37
C ILE A 49 -8.38 11.69 14.87
N LEU A 50 -7.22 11.16 15.28
CA LEU A 50 -7.12 9.85 15.95
C LEU A 50 -7.97 9.84 17.23
N ALA A 51 -7.75 10.81 18.11
CA ALA A 51 -8.48 10.91 19.37
C ALA A 51 -10.00 11.06 19.15
N GLU A 52 -10.41 11.85 18.16
CA GLU A 52 -11.82 11.99 17.80
C GLU A 52 -12.42 10.66 17.34
N ARG A 53 -11.79 9.96 16.40
CA ARG A 53 -12.33 8.70 15.89
C ARG A 53 -12.34 7.61 16.97
N ARG A 54 -11.32 7.58 17.83
CA ARG A 54 -11.28 6.69 19.00
C ARG A 54 -12.46 6.95 19.94
N ARG A 55 -12.69 8.21 20.33
CA ARG A 55 -13.82 8.59 21.21
C ARG A 55 -15.15 8.17 20.62
N GLN A 56 -15.37 8.41 19.33
CA GLN A 56 -16.63 8.03 18.67
C GLN A 56 -16.85 6.51 18.72
N ILE A 57 -15.80 5.72 18.45
CA ILE A 57 -15.85 4.25 18.52
C ILE A 57 -16.10 3.76 19.95
N GLU A 58 -15.36 4.27 20.93
CA GLU A 58 -15.49 3.90 22.35
C GLU A 58 -16.87 4.24 22.90
N ALA A 59 -17.40 5.41 22.53
CA ALA A 59 -18.74 5.86 22.92
C ALA A 59 -19.88 5.25 22.09
N LYS A 60 -19.57 4.36 21.13
CA LYS A 60 -20.54 3.76 20.19
C LYS A 60 -21.40 4.81 19.45
N GLN A 61 -20.82 5.97 19.19
CA GLN A 61 -21.48 7.02 18.43
C GLN A 61 -21.53 6.65 16.95
N PRO A 62 -22.53 7.16 16.21
CA PRO A 62 -22.55 7.03 14.75
C PRO A 62 -21.26 7.59 14.13
N LEU A 63 -20.61 6.78 13.30
CA LEU A 63 -19.44 7.22 12.55
C LEU A 63 -19.86 8.00 11.28
N PRO A 64 -19.03 8.95 10.80
CA PRO A 64 -19.32 9.64 9.55
C PRO A 64 -19.32 8.68 8.36
N ASN A 65 -20.01 9.08 7.29
CA ASN A 65 -19.88 8.39 6.00
C ASN A 65 -18.40 8.43 5.55
N LEU A 66 -17.85 7.27 5.19
CA LEU A 66 -16.41 7.08 4.94
C LEU A 66 -15.54 7.41 6.16
N PRO A 67 -15.66 6.65 7.25
CA PRO A 67 -15.13 7.04 8.56
C PRO A 67 -13.60 7.09 8.63
N GLY A 68 -12.91 6.40 7.72
CA GLY A 68 -11.45 6.40 7.63
C GLY A 68 -10.87 7.53 6.77
N GLN A 69 -11.69 8.30 6.04
CA GLN A 69 -11.18 9.28 5.08
C GLN A 69 -10.33 10.36 5.75
N ALA A 70 -10.83 10.99 6.82
CA ALA A 70 -10.10 12.02 7.55
C ALA A 70 -8.79 11.49 8.16
N LEU A 71 -8.82 10.29 8.73
CA LEU A 71 -7.64 9.64 9.29
C LEU A 71 -6.58 9.35 8.22
N TYR A 72 -7.00 8.83 7.07
CA TYR A 72 -6.10 8.54 5.97
C TYR A 72 -5.42 9.80 5.45
N LEU A 73 -6.19 10.88 5.24
CA LEU A 73 -5.65 12.16 4.79
C LEU A 73 -4.67 12.75 5.82
N ALA A 74 -4.99 12.71 7.11
CA ALA A 74 -4.11 13.20 8.16
C ALA A 74 -2.80 12.39 8.24
N ARG A 75 -2.87 11.06 8.10
CA ARG A 75 -1.69 10.20 8.01
C ARG A 75 -0.83 10.53 6.79
N VAL A 76 -1.44 10.75 5.62
CA VAL A 76 -0.71 11.16 4.41
C VAL A 76 -0.07 12.53 4.61
N ALA A 77 -0.76 13.47 5.23
CA ALA A 77 -0.26 14.81 5.50
C ALA A 77 0.99 14.79 6.39
N VAL A 78 0.97 14.05 7.51
CA VAL A 78 2.12 14.00 8.42
C VAL A 78 3.36 13.37 7.77
N ILE A 79 3.20 12.27 7.01
CA ILE A 79 4.29 11.64 6.24
C ILE A 79 4.84 12.62 5.19
N SER A 80 3.94 13.29 4.48
CA SER A 80 4.29 14.29 3.48
C SER A 80 5.08 15.47 4.06
N SER A 81 4.59 16.07 5.14
CA SER A 81 5.25 17.22 5.78
C SER A 81 6.57 16.83 6.42
N TYR A 82 6.71 15.60 6.90
CA TYR A 82 7.99 15.10 7.39
C TYR A 82 9.01 14.96 6.25
N LYS A 83 8.58 14.50 5.07
CA LYS A 83 9.45 14.51 3.89
C LYS A 83 9.86 15.93 3.49
N ASP A 84 8.95 16.90 3.55
CA ASP A 84 9.27 18.31 3.32
C ASP A 84 10.26 18.87 4.36
N LEU A 85 10.11 18.47 5.62
CA LEU A 85 11.03 18.82 6.70
C LEU A 85 12.43 18.24 6.48
N THR A 86 12.54 16.96 6.16
CA THR A 86 13.86 16.32 5.93
C THR A 86 14.53 16.82 4.65
N ASP A 87 13.79 17.27 3.65
CA ASP A 87 14.35 17.96 2.48
C ASP A 87 14.94 19.33 2.84
N ALA A 88 14.29 20.09 3.74
CA ALA A 88 14.79 21.38 4.21
C ALA A 88 15.89 21.24 5.29
N MET A 89 15.84 20.15 6.04
CA MET A 89 16.71 19.86 7.18
C MET A 89 17.14 18.38 7.16
N PRO A 90 18.14 17.97 6.35
CA PRO A 90 18.57 16.58 6.29
C PRO A 90 19.03 15.99 7.63
N SER A 91 19.46 16.83 8.59
CA SER A 91 19.77 16.42 9.96
C SER A 91 18.56 15.91 10.76
N ARG A 92 17.33 16.09 10.26
CA ARG A 92 16.09 15.55 10.84
C ARG A 92 15.77 14.14 10.35
N ILE A 93 16.49 13.60 9.37
CA ILE A 93 16.32 12.20 8.92
C ILE A 93 16.56 11.29 10.12
N GLY A 94 15.53 10.52 10.48
CA GLY A 94 15.52 9.71 11.68
C GLY A 94 16.13 8.32 11.50
N ARG A 95 15.86 7.47 12.49
CA ARG A 95 16.21 6.05 12.50
C ARG A 95 15.30 5.24 11.56
N PRO A 96 15.70 4.01 11.19
CA PRO A 96 14.79 3.03 10.62
C PRO A 96 13.55 2.79 11.49
N ASN A 97 12.44 2.45 10.83
CA ASN A 97 11.14 2.17 11.46
C ASN A 97 10.68 0.75 11.09
N LYS A 98 9.75 0.21 11.88
CA LYS A 98 9.19 -1.13 11.71
C LYS A 98 8.30 -1.30 10.47
N PHE A 99 7.94 -0.21 9.80
CA PHE A 99 7.18 -0.23 8.56
C PHE A 99 8.07 -0.26 7.32
N GLU A 100 9.40 -0.21 7.52
CA GLU A 100 10.41 -0.23 6.46
C GLU A 100 10.25 0.91 5.44
N ILE A 101 9.61 1.99 5.88
CA ILE A 101 9.50 3.22 5.11
C ILE A 101 10.88 3.91 5.14
N PRO A 102 11.40 4.42 4.02
CA PRO A 102 12.69 5.10 4.04
C PRO A 102 12.74 6.21 5.11
N PRO A 103 13.79 6.33 5.94
CA PRO A 103 13.81 7.26 7.08
C PRO A 103 13.64 8.74 6.74
N ALA A 104 13.90 9.15 5.50
CA ALA A 104 13.61 10.51 5.04
C ALA A 104 12.09 10.78 4.88
N TYR A 105 11.28 9.74 4.77
CA TYR A 105 9.84 9.84 4.52
C TYR A 105 9.00 9.64 5.77
N PHE A 106 9.55 9.07 6.84
CA PHE A 106 8.78 8.69 8.00
C PHE A 106 9.49 8.95 9.32
N ASP A 107 8.83 9.69 10.19
CA ASP A 107 9.27 9.90 11.57
C ASP A 107 9.01 8.62 12.38
N ALA A 108 10.08 7.97 12.83
CA ALA A 108 9.96 6.75 13.61
C ALA A 108 9.31 6.96 14.99
N ASP A 109 9.22 8.20 15.49
CA ASP A 109 8.61 8.48 16.80
C ASP A 109 7.07 8.47 16.74
N ILE A 110 6.48 8.53 15.54
CA ILE A 110 5.02 8.45 15.36
C ILE A 110 4.52 7.02 15.13
N GLU A 111 5.38 6.00 15.23
CA GLU A 111 4.99 4.59 15.10
C GLU A 111 3.75 4.20 15.94
N PRO A 112 3.63 4.62 17.22
CA PRO A 112 2.45 4.31 18.03
C PRO A 112 1.15 4.90 17.47
N LEU A 113 1.21 6.08 16.84
CA LEU A 113 0.04 6.73 16.22
C LEU A 113 -0.40 5.96 14.96
N VAL A 114 0.56 5.41 14.21
CA VAL A 114 0.27 4.59 13.03
C VAL A 114 -0.28 3.22 13.41
N ASP A 115 0.17 2.65 14.53
CA ASP A 115 -0.45 1.44 15.08
C ASP A 115 -1.89 1.67 15.48
N GLU A 116 -2.16 2.78 16.16
CA GLU A 116 -3.52 3.16 16.52
C GLU A 116 -4.38 3.38 15.28
N TYR A 117 -3.88 4.11 14.28
CA TYR A 117 -4.52 4.25 12.99
C TYR A 117 -4.94 2.88 12.43
N GLY A 118 -4.04 1.90 12.46
CA GLY A 118 -4.33 0.53 12.01
C GLY A 118 -5.47 -0.12 12.80
N LYS A 119 -5.42 -0.05 14.13
CA LYS A 119 -6.47 -0.60 15.02
C LYS A 119 -7.84 0.03 14.79
N LEU A 120 -7.89 1.34 14.55
CA LEU A 120 -9.15 2.02 14.24
C LEU A 120 -9.70 1.58 12.87
N PHE A 121 -8.82 1.42 11.88
CA PHE A 121 -9.21 0.88 10.56
C PHE A 121 -9.74 -0.54 10.67
N ASP A 122 -9.14 -1.39 11.52
CA ASP A 122 -9.63 -2.75 11.76
C ASP A 122 -11.10 -2.79 12.21
N ILE A 123 -11.53 -1.79 12.97
CA ILE A 123 -12.92 -1.64 13.44
C ILE A 123 -13.80 -1.07 12.32
N MET A 124 -13.37 0.01 11.66
CA MET A 124 -14.15 0.68 10.62
C MET A 124 -14.34 -0.17 9.36
N GLU A 125 -13.41 -1.09 9.09
CA GLU A 125 -13.41 -1.98 7.92
C GLU A 125 -13.94 -3.38 8.25
N ALA A 126 -14.44 -3.59 9.47
CA ALA A 126 -14.98 -4.87 9.89
C ALA A 126 -16.04 -5.38 8.89
N PRO A 127 -16.00 -6.68 8.54
CA PRO A 127 -17.00 -7.27 7.66
C PRO A 127 -18.40 -7.15 8.27
N PRO A 128 -19.46 -7.06 7.44
CA PRO A 128 -20.82 -7.20 7.95
C PRO A 128 -21.02 -8.58 8.58
N ALA A 129 -21.94 -8.70 9.54
CA ALA A 129 -22.25 -9.97 10.21
C ALA A 129 -22.72 -11.08 9.24
N SER A 130 -23.26 -10.70 8.08
CA SER A 130 -23.69 -11.62 7.02
C SER A 130 -22.57 -12.04 6.07
N ALA A 131 -21.33 -11.58 6.29
CA ALA A 131 -20.19 -11.97 5.47
C ALA A 131 -19.93 -13.49 5.58
N GLN A 132 -19.61 -14.08 4.45
CA GLN A 132 -19.36 -15.50 4.30
C GLN A 132 -17.86 -15.71 4.13
N ASP A 133 -17.21 -15.95 5.26
CA ASP A 133 -15.79 -16.24 5.33
C ASP A 133 -15.49 -17.61 4.70
N SER A 134 -14.23 -17.77 4.29
CA SER A 134 -13.70 -19.07 3.89
C SER A 134 -12.70 -19.56 4.93
N PRO A 135 -12.70 -20.85 5.29
CA PRO A 135 -11.72 -21.42 6.19
C PRO A 135 -10.29 -21.44 5.60
N THR A 136 -10.15 -21.24 4.28
CA THR A 136 -8.86 -21.31 3.57
C THR A 136 -8.58 -20.06 2.72
N PRO A 137 -8.59 -18.83 3.30
CA PRO A 137 -8.55 -17.58 2.54
C PRO A 137 -7.48 -17.52 1.46
N PHE A 138 -6.26 -17.82 1.88
CA PHE A 138 -5.09 -17.60 1.05
C PHE A 138 -4.97 -18.67 -0.03
N LYS A 139 -5.38 -19.90 0.31
CA LYS A 139 -5.41 -21.01 -0.64
C LYS A 139 -6.47 -20.78 -1.71
N ASP A 140 -7.62 -20.22 -1.36
CA ASP A 140 -8.67 -19.90 -2.33
C ASP A 140 -8.18 -18.91 -3.39
N VAL A 141 -7.47 -17.86 -2.96
CA VAL A 141 -6.86 -16.87 -3.87
C VAL A 141 -5.88 -17.54 -4.83
N VAL A 142 -5.00 -18.40 -4.31
CA VAL A 142 -4.00 -19.10 -5.13
C VAL A 142 -4.66 -20.07 -6.09
N ASP A 143 -5.52 -20.96 -5.60
CA ASP A 143 -6.16 -22.02 -6.39
C ASP A 143 -7.01 -21.44 -7.52
N LEU A 144 -7.82 -20.41 -7.23
CA LEU A 144 -8.62 -19.72 -8.24
C LEU A 144 -7.73 -19.10 -9.33
N ALA A 145 -6.68 -18.39 -8.94
CA ALA A 145 -5.77 -17.76 -9.90
C ALA A 145 -5.00 -18.78 -10.75
N VAL A 146 -4.53 -19.88 -10.15
CA VAL A 146 -3.86 -20.98 -10.86
C VAL A 146 -4.82 -21.61 -11.87
N ALA A 147 -6.05 -21.93 -11.47
CA ALA A 147 -7.04 -22.53 -12.37
C ALA A 147 -7.39 -21.59 -13.53
N ILE A 148 -7.62 -20.30 -13.26
CA ILE A 148 -7.85 -19.27 -14.28
C ILE A 148 -6.67 -19.19 -15.25
N ALA A 149 -5.44 -19.16 -14.74
CA ALA A 149 -4.24 -19.11 -15.57
C ALA A 149 -4.11 -20.34 -16.48
N ARG A 150 -4.37 -21.54 -15.96
CA ARG A 150 -4.35 -22.77 -16.75
C ARG A 150 -5.43 -22.78 -17.83
N ALA A 151 -6.65 -22.35 -17.51
CA ALA A 151 -7.73 -22.17 -18.50
C ALA A 151 -7.38 -21.13 -19.57
N LYS A 152 -6.53 -20.14 -19.24
CA LYS A 152 -6.01 -19.16 -20.20
C LYS A 152 -4.82 -19.68 -21.03
N GLY A 153 -4.39 -20.92 -20.83
CA GLY A 153 -3.35 -21.61 -21.59
C GLY A 153 -1.95 -21.57 -20.97
N LEU A 154 -1.80 -21.16 -19.70
CA LEU A 154 -0.49 -21.11 -19.07
C LEU A 154 0.02 -22.49 -18.67
N ALA A 155 1.32 -22.71 -18.91
CA ALA A 155 2.05 -23.85 -18.35
C ALA A 155 2.04 -23.83 -16.81
N PRO A 156 2.16 -24.99 -16.13
CA PRO A 156 2.03 -25.09 -14.67
C PRO A 156 2.87 -24.08 -13.87
N GLY A 157 4.16 -23.90 -14.20
CA GLY A 157 5.02 -22.94 -13.48
C GLY A 157 4.60 -21.47 -13.62
N HIS A 158 4.04 -21.09 -14.77
CA HIS A 158 3.50 -19.73 -14.96
C HIS A 158 2.14 -19.57 -14.29
N ALA A 159 1.32 -20.63 -14.24
CA ALA A 159 0.07 -20.62 -13.49
C ALA A 159 0.32 -20.45 -11.97
N GLU A 160 1.33 -21.13 -11.41
CA GLU A 160 1.76 -20.91 -10.01
C GLU A 160 2.21 -19.47 -9.76
N THR A 161 2.88 -18.86 -10.74
CA THR A 161 3.23 -17.44 -10.68
C THR A 161 2.00 -16.55 -10.62
N ALA A 162 0.93 -16.86 -11.37
CA ALA A 162 -0.34 -16.16 -11.28
C ALA A 162 -0.97 -16.29 -9.88
N GLY A 163 -0.92 -17.48 -9.28
CA GLY A 163 -1.35 -17.75 -7.90
C GLY A 163 -0.63 -16.86 -6.88
N ARG A 164 0.70 -16.86 -6.94
CA ARG A 164 1.54 -16.02 -6.07
C ARG A 164 1.25 -14.53 -6.21
N ILE A 165 1.18 -14.02 -7.45
CA ILE A 165 0.88 -12.62 -7.73
C ILE A 165 -0.50 -12.25 -7.18
N SER A 166 -1.50 -13.10 -7.40
CA SER A 166 -2.87 -12.88 -6.93
C SER A 166 -2.96 -12.83 -5.42
N LEU A 167 -2.18 -13.65 -4.70
CA LEU A 167 -2.07 -13.53 -3.25
C LEU A 167 -1.43 -12.20 -2.84
N GLY A 168 -0.43 -11.73 -3.58
CA GLY A 168 0.13 -10.37 -3.43
C GLY A 168 -0.95 -9.29 -3.49
N LEU A 169 -1.81 -9.33 -4.52
CA LEU A 169 -2.91 -8.39 -4.70
C LEU A 169 -3.92 -8.45 -3.54
N PHE A 170 -4.27 -9.66 -3.08
CA PHE A 170 -5.13 -9.81 -1.90
C PHE A 170 -4.58 -9.05 -0.69
N PHE A 171 -3.27 -9.14 -0.44
CA PHE A 171 -2.61 -8.40 0.63
C PHE A 171 -2.52 -6.90 0.36
N ALA A 172 -2.26 -6.47 -0.89
CA ALA A 172 -2.26 -5.06 -1.27
C ALA A 172 -3.59 -4.39 -0.92
N GLU A 173 -4.69 -5.02 -1.31
CA GLU A 173 -6.05 -4.47 -1.18
C GLU A 173 -6.58 -4.53 0.25
N THR A 174 -6.35 -5.64 0.96
CA THR A 174 -7.08 -5.94 2.21
C THR A 174 -6.19 -6.21 3.42
N ASN A 175 -4.86 -6.14 3.25
CA ASN A 175 -3.90 -6.58 4.26
C ASN A 175 -4.02 -8.07 4.63
N GLY A 176 -4.63 -8.88 3.74
CA GLY A 176 -4.87 -10.31 3.90
C GLY A 176 -6.17 -10.64 4.63
N LYS A 177 -7.12 -9.70 4.72
CA LYS A 177 -8.38 -9.87 5.43
C LYS A 177 -9.54 -10.18 4.48
N GLN A 178 -10.40 -11.10 4.88
CA GLN A 178 -11.57 -11.44 4.09
C GLN A 178 -12.71 -10.43 4.28
N ASN A 179 -13.54 -10.27 3.25
CA ASN A 179 -14.84 -9.61 3.32
C ASN A 179 -14.85 -8.19 3.93
N VAL A 180 -13.69 -7.52 3.94
CA VAL A 180 -13.56 -6.21 4.58
C VAL A 180 -14.41 -5.15 3.88
N ARG A 181 -15.01 -4.27 4.68
CA ARG A 181 -15.52 -3.01 4.17
C ARG A 181 -14.34 -2.11 3.79
N ASN A 182 -14.64 -0.95 3.24
CA ASN A 182 -13.64 0.07 2.97
C ASN A 182 -14.02 1.34 3.72
N ALA A 183 -13.15 1.77 4.65
CA ALA A 183 -13.44 2.94 5.46
C ALA A 183 -13.39 4.26 4.65
N ARG A 184 -13.00 4.18 3.37
CA ARG A 184 -12.83 5.31 2.43
C ARG A 184 -13.67 5.17 1.16
N SER A 185 -14.42 4.07 0.99
CA SER A 185 -15.30 3.88 -0.16
C SER A 185 -16.53 3.07 0.21
N ASN A 186 -17.69 3.49 -0.31
CA ASN A 186 -18.91 2.67 -0.27
C ASN A 186 -19.05 1.79 -1.52
N THR A 187 -18.15 1.92 -2.49
CA THR A 187 -18.21 1.19 -3.76
C THR A 187 -17.36 -0.05 -3.72
N TYR A 188 -16.12 0.07 -3.26
CA TYR A 188 -15.11 -0.98 -3.29
C TYR A 188 -15.07 -1.67 -1.94
N MET A 189 -15.33 -2.98 -1.90
CA MET A 189 -15.42 -3.76 -0.66
C MET A 189 -15.25 -5.26 -0.96
N GLY A 190 -15.15 -6.05 0.10
CA GLY A 190 -14.92 -7.49 0.00
C GLY A 190 -13.43 -7.84 0.01
N SER A 191 -13.15 -9.13 -0.18
CA SER A 191 -11.81 -9.70 -0.22
C SER A 191 -10.89 -9.16 -1.32
N PHE A 192 -11.42 -8.63 -2.42
CA PHE A 192 -10.64 -8.00 -3.48
C PHE A 192 -11.10 -6.57 -3.76
N GLN A 193 -11.71 -5.92 -2.75
CA GLN A 193 -12.15 -4.51 -2.83
C GLN A 193 -12.92 -4.21 -4.13
N THR A 194 -13.82 -5.10 -4.53
CA THR A 194 -14.44 -5.08 -5.87
C THR A 194 -15.67 -4.19 -5.90
N GLY A 195 -15.83 -3.40 -6.96
CA GLY A 195 -17.04 -2.62 -7.20
C GLY A 195 -18.21 -3.49 -7.71
N PRO A 196 -19.48 -3.07 -7.59
CA PRO A 196 -20.61 -3.87 -8.08
C PRO A 196 -20.57 -4.19 -9.58
N SER A 197 -20.09 -3.26 -10.41
CA SER A 197 -19.93 -3.48 -11.85
C SER A 197 -18.81 -4.46 -12.17
N GLU A 198 -17.71 -4.38 -11.42
CA GLU A 198 -16.56 -5.26 -11.55
C GLU A 198 -16.91 -6.68 -11.12
N ASP A 199 -17.68 -6.83 -10.04
CA ASP A 199 -18.17 -8.12 -9.57
C ASP A 199 -19.04 -8.81 -10.64
N ARG A 200 -20.03 -8.08 -11.19
CA ARG A 200 -20.87 -8.59 -12.29
C ARG A 200 -20.05 -8.96 -13.53
N ASN A 201 -19.10 -8.11 -13.91
CA ASN A 201 -18.24 -8.36 -15.07
C ASN A 201 -17.33 -9.58 -14.85
N GLY A 202 -16.76 -9.70 -13.65
CA GLY A 202 -15.95 -10.83 -13.23
C GLY A 202 -16.74 -12.13 -13.29
N ARG A 203 -17.96 -12.15 -12.72
CA ARG A 203 -18.86 -13.30 -12.78
C ARG A 203 -19.18 -13.71 -14.21
N ARG A 204 -19.56 -12.75 -15.07
CA ARG A 204 -19.83 -13.04 -16.49
C ARG A 204 -18.61 -13.63 -17.19
N LYS A 205 -17.41 -13.10 -16.93
CA LYS A 205 -16.17 -13.63 -17.51
C LYS A 205 -15.84 -15.02 -16.96
N TRP A 206 -16.13 -15.29 -15.68
CA TRP A 206 -15.97 -16.61 -15.06
C TRP A 206 -16.85 -17.66 -15.74
N GLU A 207 -18.14 -17.37 -15.92
CA GLU A 207 -19.07 -18.30 -16.59
C GLU A 207 -18.58 -18.70 -17.99
N ALA A 208 -17.93 -17.78 -18.71
CA ALA A 208 -17.39 -18.07 -20.04
C ALA A 208 -16.22 -19.08 -20.05
N VAL A 209 -15.54 -19.30 -18.90
CA VAL A 209 -14.43 -20.25 -18.78
C VAL A 209 -14.75 -21.41 -17.82
N LYS A 210 -15.96 -21.45 -17.25
CA LYS A 210 -16.33 -22.42 -16.21
C LYS A 210 -16.23 -23.88 -16.69
N GLY A 211 -16.54 -24.14 -17.96
CA GLY A 211 -16.37 -25.46 -18.59
C GLY A 211 -14.90 -25.89 -18.66
N ASP A 212 -14.00 -24.99 -19.05
CA ASP A 212 -12.55 -25.27 -19.09
C ASP A 212 -12.02 -25.55 -17.68
N ILE A 213 -12.47 -24.77 -16.69
CA ILE A 213 -12.12 -24.98 -15.28
C ILE A 213 -12.61 -26.35 -14.80
N ALA A 214 -13.84 -26.75 -15.12
CA ALA A 214 -14.38 -28.06 -14.76
C ALA A 214 -13.58 -29.22 -15.39
N ALA A 215 -13.07 -29.04 -16.60
CA ALA A 215 -12.21 -30.03 -17.25
C ALA A 215 -10.80 -30.12 -16.61
N ILE A 216 -10.26 -28.99 -16.14
CA ILE A 216 -8.92 -28.91 -15.52
C ILE A 216 -8.95 -29.37 -14.05
N ASP A 217 -9.95 -28.92 -13.30
CA ASP A 217 -10.12 -29.17 -11.86
C ASP A 217 -11.62 -29.29 -11.50
N PRO A 218 -12.19 -30.50 -11.61
CA PRO A 218 -13.58 -30.76 -11.24
C PRO A 218 -13.89 -30.43 -9.77
N GLY A 219 -12.90 -30.58 -8.88
CA GLY A 219 -13.06 -30.33 -7.45
C GLY A 219 -13.23 -28.83 -7.15
N LEU A 220 -12.43 -28.00 -7.81
CA LEU A 220 -12.56 -26.54 -7.74
C LEU A 220 -13.89 -26.06 -8.33
N SER A 221 -14.31 -26.63 -9.47
CA SER A 221 -15.61 -26.30 -10.08
C SER A 221 -16.79 -26.68 -9.16
N ALA A 222 -16.78 -27.87 -8.58
CA ALA A 222 -17.79 -28.28 -7.60
C ALA A 222 -17.79 -27.41 -6.34
N ARG A 223 -16.63 -26.89 -5.93
CA ARG A 223 -16.54 -25.91 -4.84
C ARG A 223 -17.16 -24.58 -5.23
N ASP A 224 -16.87 -24.10 -6.44
CA ASP A 224 -17.45 -22.86 -6.97
C ASP A 224 -18.99 -22.90 -6.97
N ASP A 225 -19.59 -24.03 -7.38
CA ASP A 225 -21.04 -24.20 -7.33
C ASP A 225 -21.62 -24.11 -5.92
N ARG A 226 -20.92 -24.67 -4.91
CA ARG A 226 -21.33 -24.56 -3.50
C ARG A 226 -21.23 -23.12 -2.99
N GLU A 227 -20.20 -22.39 -3.38
CA GLU A 227 -20.00 -21.00 -2.96
C GLU A 227 -20.97 -20.03 -3.64
N GLU A 228 -21.26 -20.23 -4.94
CA GLU A 228 -22.36 -19.55 -5.63
C GLU A 228 -23.69 -19.81 -4.93
N ALA A 229 -23.93 -21.06 -4.52
CA ALA A 229 -25.13 -21.43 -3.80
C ALA A 229 -25.24 -20.73 -2.43
N ARG A 230 -24.11 -20.63 -1.71
CA ARG A 230 -24.03 -19.96 -0.41
C ARG A 230 -24.26 -18.46 -0.54
N ALA A 231 -23.75 -17.84 -1.60
CA ALA A 231 -23.89 -16.39 -1.86
C ALA A 231 -25.30 -15.96 -2.33
N ARG A 232 -26.17 -16.90 -2.72
CA ARG A 232 -27.51 -16.57 -3.23
C ARG A 232 -28.31 -15.69 -2.25
N GLY A 233 -28.91 -14.63 -2.80
CA GLY A 233 -29.72 -13.69 -2.01
C GLY A 233 -28.91 -12.74 -1.14
N THR A 234 -27.58 -12.74 -1.25
CA THR A 234 -26.69 -11.81 -0.56
C THR A 234 -25.88 -10.98 -1.56
N ASP A 235 -25.15 -9.98 -1.08
CA ASP A 235 -24.15 -9.30 -1.90
C ASP A 235 -22.93 -10.23 -2.06
N HIS A 236 -22.71 -10.73 -3.28
CA HIS A 236 -21.63 -11.67 -3.62
C HIS A 236 -20.23 -11.14 -3.27
N ARG A 237 -20.08 -9.83 -3.07
CA ARG A 237 -18.80 -9.23 -2.63
C ARG A 237 -18.44 -9.59 -1.19
N PHE A 238 -19.42 -9.99 -0.37
CA PHE A 238 -19.21 -10.46 0.99
C PHE A 238 -19.18 -11.98 1.13
N ASN A 239 -19.10 -12.71 0.02
CA ASN A 239 -18.60 -14.08 0.04
C ASN A 239 -17.16 -14.10 -0.48
N HIS A 240 -16.25 -14.63 0.34
CA HIS A 240 -14.82 -14.58 0.05
C HIS A 240 -14.48 -15.19 -1.31
N TRP A 241 -14.99 -16.40 -1.57
CA TRP A 241 -14.68 -17.15 -2.78
C TRP A 241 -15.18 -16.43 -4.03
N THR A 242 -16.46 -16.05 -4.04
CA THR A 242 -17.05 -15.38 -5.21
C THR A 242 -16.41 -14.02 -5.46
N ASN A 243 -16.09 -13.26 -4.39
CA ASN A 243 -15.47 -11.96 -4.55
C ASN A 243 -14.03 -12.05 -5.08
N VAL A 244 -13.21 -12.96 -4.56
CA VAL A 244 -11.86 -13.23 -5.08
C VAL A 244 -11.92 -13.61 -6.56
N ARG A 245 -12.75 -14.61 -6.89
CA ARG A 245 -12.92 -15.11 -8.26
C ARG A 245 -13.35 -14.00 -9.21
N ASN A 246 -14.37 -13.23 -8.85
CA ASN A 246 -14.89 -12.16 -9.70
C ASN A 246 -13.88 -11.01 -9.83
N GLY A 247 -13.21 -10.60 -8.75
CA GLY A 247 -12.16 -9.59 -8.77
C GLY A 247 -11.01 -9.97 -9.70
N LEU A 248 -10.51 -11.20 -9.59
CA LEU A 248 -9.46 -11.74 -10.47
C LEU A 248 -9.92 -11.76 -11.94
N MET A 249 -11.11 -12.29 -12.22
CA MET A 249 -11.64 -12.37 -13.59
C MET A 249 -11.86 -10.98 -14.21
N ASN A 250 -12.27 -9.99 -13.42
CA ASN A 250 -12.52 -8.66 -13.92
C ASN A 250 -11.22 -7.95 -14.34
N ALA A 251 -10.25 -7.82 -13.41
CA ALA A 251 -9.09 -6.95 -13.59
C ALA A 251 -7.83 -7.67 -14.12
N HIS A 252 -7.62 -8.94 -13.75
CA HIS A 252 -6.31 -9.59 -13.81
C HIS A 252 -6.22 -10.76 -14.80
N ALA A 253 -7.29 -11.54 -14.96
CA ALA A 253 -7.27 -12.80 -15.71
C ALA A 253 -6.77 -12.68 -17.15
N ASP A 254 -7.05 -11.57 -17.84
CA ASP A 254 -6.58 -11.35 -19.20
C ASP A 254 -5.07 -11.04 -19.26
N LEU A 255 -4.51 -10.48 -18.17
CA LEU A 255 -3.08 -10.19 -18.06
C LEU A 255 -2.25 -11.44 -17.73
N PHE A 256 -2.87 -12.52 -17.21
CA PHE A 256 -2.13 -13.75 -16.91
C PHE A 256 -1.39 -14.32 -18.12
N ARG A 257 -1.90 -14.14 -19.34
CA ARG A 257 -1.22 -14.56 -20.57
C ARG A 257 0.13 -13.88 -20.78
N GLU A 258 0.34 -12.72 -20.20
CA GLU A 258 1.59 -11.95 -20.30
C GLU A 258 2.63 -12.36 -19.25
N ILE A 259 2.29 -13.22 -18.28
CA ILE A 259 3.18 -13.65 -17.19
C ILE A 259 4.54 -14.16 -17.69
N PRO A 260 4.64 -15.00 -18.74
CA PRO A 260 5.94 -15.46 -19.23
C PRO A 260 6.87 -14.30 -19.62
N GLY A 261 6.33 -13.26 -20.29
CA GLY A 261 7.08 -12.06 -20.64
C GLY A 261 7.41 -11.21 -19.41
N ILE A 262 6.45 -11.03 -18.50
CA ILE A 262 6.62 -10.25 -17.27
C ILE A 262 7.73 -10.84 -16.39
N VAL A 263 7.76 -12.16 -16.18
CA VAL A 263 8.79 -12.81 -15.36
C VAL A 263 10.19 -12.62 -15.97
N LYS A 264 10.30 -12.60 -17.30
CA LYS A 264 11.57 -12.33 -17.99
C LYS A 264 12.04 -10.89 -17.80
N THR A 265 11.12 -9.93 -17.83
CA THR A 265 11.44 -8.50 -17.70
C THR A 265 11.62 -8.05 -16.24
N LEU A 266 10.83 -8.61 -15.32
CA LEU A 266 10.82 -8.31 -13.90
C LEU A 266 11.14 -9.60 -13.13
N PRO A 267 12.42 -9.95 -12.93
CA PRO A 267 12.79 -11.18 -12.25
C PRO A 267 12.42 -11.17 -10.76
N ASP A 268 12.31 -10.01 -10.12
CA ASP A 268 11.91 -9.88 -8.72
C ASP A 268 10.39 -10.16 -8.56
N PRO A 269 10.00 -11.19 -7.77
CA PRO A 269 8.63 -11.46 -7.38
C PRO A 269 7.83 -10.26 -6.89
N ILE A 270 8.45 -9.34 -6.14
CA ILE A 270 7.80 -8.16 -5.56
C ILE A 270 7.48 -7.13 -6.65
N ASP A 271 8.39 -6.89 -7.59
CA ASP A 271 8.14 -5.98 -8.70
C ASP A 271 7.06 -6.51 -9.65
N GLN A 272 6.94 -7.84 -9.81
CA GLN A 272 5.81 -8.44 -10.53
C GLN A 272 4.47 -8.14 -9.82
N MET A 273 4.41 -8.23 -8.49
CA MET A 273 3.20 -7.89 -7.73
C MET A 273 2.85 -6.40 -7.84
N LYS A 274 3.86 -5.51 -7.75
CA LYS A 274 3.67 -4.06 -7.97
C LYS A 274 3.12 -3.76 -9.36
N LEU A 275 3.62 -4.42 -10.40
CA LEU A 275 3.11 -4.24 -11.77
C LEU A 275 1.63 -4.62 -11.87
N PHE A 276 1.23 -5.75 -11.26
CA PHE A 276 -0.16 -6.15 -11.22
C PHE A 276 -1.01 -5.22 -10.35
N GLU A 277 -0.47 -4.61 -9.31
CA GLU A 277 -1.18 -3.57 -8.55
C GLU A 277 -1.41 -2.31 -9.42
N LEU A 278 -0.44 -1.94 -10.26
CA LEU A 278 -0.59 -0.84 -11.20
C LEU A 278 -1.68 -1.08 -12.26
N ILE A 279 -2.04 -2.32 -12.59
CA ILE A 279 -3.16 -2.60 -13.50
C ILE A 279 -4.50 -2.12 -12.91
N GLN A 280 -4.61 -2.04 -11.58
CA GLN A 280 -5.81 -1.54 -10.89
C GLN A 280 -5.78 -0.02 -10.78
N ILE A 281 -4.60 0.54 -10.52
CA ILE A 281 -4.42 1.98 -10.30
C ILE A 281 -4.44 2.77 -11.62
N VAL A 282 -3.71 2.30 -12.64
CA VAL A 282 -3.52 2.96 -13.94
C VAL A 282 -3.55 1.95 -15.11
N PRO A 283 -4.69 1.25 -15.32
CA PRO A 283 -4.80 0.12 -16.26
C PRO A 283 -4.30 0.41 -17.67
N THR A 284 -4.74 1.54 -18.25
CA THR A 284 -4.42 1.89 -19.64
C THR A 284 -2.92 2.09 -19.85
N PRO A 285 -2.23 2.97 -19.09
CA PRO A 285 -0.77 3.08 -19.13
C PRO A 285 -0.04 1.75 -18.93
N THR A 286 -0.50 0.89 -18.01
CA THR A 286 0.20 -0.38 -17.72
C THR A 286 0.11 -1.35 -18.89
N ARG A 287 -1.07 -1.47 -19.51
CA ARG A 287 -1.24 -2.28 -20.72
C ARG A 287 -0.41 -1.73 -21.89
N SER A 288 -0.34 -0.41 -22.04
CA SER A 288 0.50 0.22 -23.08
C SER A 288 1.99 -0.04 -22.85
N ALA A 289 2.46 0.03 -21.60
CA ALA A 289 3.84 -0.25 -21.25
C ALA A 289 4.23 -1.71 -21.48
N LEU A 290 3.32 -2.65 -21.22
CA LEU A 290 3.55 -4.07 -21.53
C LEU A 290 3.64 -4.34 -23.03
N LYS A 291 2.80 -3.67 -23.83
CA LYS A 291 2.79 -3.81 -25.29
C LYS A 291 3.96 -3.12 -25.99
N SER A 292 4.69 -2.23 -25.31
CA SER A 292 5.77 -1.46 -25.94
C SER A 292 7.03 -2.31 -26.19
N GLY A 293 7.19 -3.43 -25.49
CA GLY A 293 8.45 -4.19 -25.48
C GLY A 293 9.56 -3.55 -24.65
N ASP A 294 9.35 -2.36 -24.09
CA ASP A 294 10.27 -1.63 -23.21
C ASP A 294 9.53 -1.13 -21.97
N LEU A 295 9.09 -2.08 -21.14
CA LEU A 295 8.26 -1.82 -19.96
C LEU A 295 8.91 -0.80 -19.03
N LEU A 296 10.17 -1.01 -18.65
CA LEU A 296 10.82 -0.24 -17.58
C LEU A 296 11.10 1.22 -17.97
N ASN A 297 11.38 1.49 -19.25
CA ASN A 297 11.62 2.85 -19.72
C ASN A 297 10.36 3.55 -20.22
N TYR A 298 9.23 2.84 -20.35
CA TYR A 298 7.96 3.44 -20.76
C TYR A 298 7.60 4.59 -19.81
N ARG A 299 7.39 5.78 -20.38
CA ARG A 299 7.17 7.01 -19.63
C ARG A 299 5.70 7.40 -19.60
N VAL A 300 5.24 7.74 -18.41
CA VAL A 300 3.92 8.33 -18.16
C VAL A 300 4.10 9.82 -17.90
N SER A 301 3.40 10.65 -18.67
CA SER A 301 3.41 12.12 -18.51
C SER A 301 2.01 12.74 -18.45
N SER A 302 0.95 11.93 -18.62
CA SER A 302 -0.43 12.43 -18.53
C SER A 302 -0.69 13.00 -17.11
N PRO A 303 -1.11 14.28 -16.99
CA PRO A 303 -1.38 14.88 -15.68
C PRO A 303 -2.42 14.11 -14.87
N THR A 304 -3.44 13.57 -15.53
CA THR A 304 -4.48 12.74 -14.91
C THR A 304 -3.90 11.45 -14.35
N ILE A 305 -3.05 10.76 -15.11
CA ILE A 305 -2.41 9.52 -14.64
C ILE A 305 -1.44 9.81 -13.50
N MET A 306 -0.62 10.88 -13.61
CA MET A 306 0.27 11.29 -12.52
C MET A 306 -0.53 11.63 -11.25
N LYS A 307 -1.71 12.25 -11.37
CA LYS A 307 -2.62 12.47 -10.23
C LYS A 307 -3.10 11.16 -9.62
N HIS A 308 -3.48 10.17 -10.44
CA HIS A 308 -3.88 8.85 -9.93
C HIS A 308 -2.76 8.14 -9.17
N LEU A 309 -1.51 8.22 -9.63
CA LEU A 309 -0.36 7.69 -8.92
C LEU A 309 -0.22 8.35 -7.52
N ARG A 310 -0.28 9.68 -7.45
CA ARG A 310 -0.20 10.41 -6.17
C ARG A 310 -1.33 10.08 -5.21
N ASN A 311 -2.55 9.92 -5.72
CA ASN A 311 -3.70 9.52 -4.90
C ASN A 311 -3.56 8.11 -4.31
N ASN A 312 -2.68 7.28 -4.88
CA ASN A 312 -2.33 5.95 -4.39
C ASN A 312 -0.96 5.92 -3.70
N SER A 313 -0.53 7.06 -3.17
CA SER A 313 0.71 7.23 -2.41
C SER A 313 2.01 7.01 -3.22
N ILE A 314 1.95 7.05 -4.55
CA ILE A 314 3.12 6.97 -5.45
C ILE A 314 3.49 8.40 -5.86
N PHE A 315 4.70 8.85 -5.50
CA PHE A 315 5.13 10.26 -5.62
C PHE A 315 4.24 11.26 -4.85
N ALA A 316 3.70 10.83 -3.70
CA ALA A 316 2.79 11.65 -2.90
C ALA A 316 3.49 12.51 -1.83
N PHE A 317 4.68 12.10 -1.40
CA PHE A 317 5.31 12.60 -0.17
C PHE A 317 6.48 13.53 -0.50
N GLY A 318 6.41 14.76 0.01
CA GLY A 318 7.38 15.80 -0.30
C GLY A 318 7.06 16.62 -1.56
N GLN A 319 7.53 17.87 -1.59
CA GLN A 319 7.34 18.80 -2.71
C GLN A 319 7.95 18.26 -4.00
N ALA A 320 9.15 17.69 -3.95
CA ALA A 320 9.86 17.20 -5.13
C ALA A 320 9.07 16.09 -5.85
N ASP A 321 8.51 15.15 -5.08
CA ASP A 321 7.70 14.07 -5.64
C ASP A 321 6.38 14.59 -6.22
N ARG A 322 5.70 15.49 -5.51
CA ARG A 322 4.46 16.12 -6.01
C ARG A 322 4.69 16.96 -7.26
N ALA A 323 5.87 17.57 -7.41
CA ALA A 323 6.24 18.38 -8.56
C ALA A 323 6.57 17.55 -9.82
N ARG A 324 6.76 16.22 -9.71
CA ARG A 324 7.08 15.36 -10.86
C ARG A 324 5.98 15.42 -11.93
N SER A 325 6.31 15.86 -13.12
CA SER A 325 5.38 15.90 -14.27
C SER A 325 5.35 14.60 -15.08
N SER A 326 6.36 13.75 -14.92
CA SER A 326 6.43 12.43 -15.57
C SER A 326 7.27 11.45 -14.76
N ALA A 327 7.09 10.15 -15.04
CA ALA A 327 7.89 9.07 -14.46
C ALA A 327 7.98 7.88 -15.44
N SER A 328 9.10 7.17 -15.42
CA SER A 328 9.20 5.85 -16.06
C SER A 328 8.54 4.77 -15.18
N TYR A 329 8.19 3.62 -15.74
CA TYR A 329 7.73 2.49 -14.91
C TYR A 329 8.78 2.02 -13.90
N ARG A 330 10.07 2.12 -14.22
CA ARG A 330 11.15 1.90 -13.25
C ARG A 330 11.01 2.83 -12.04
N ASP A 331 10.79 4.13 -12.27
CA ASP A 331 10.61 5.10 -11.20
C ASP A 331 9.33 4.81 -10.39
N ILE A 332 8.25 4.43 -11.08
CA ILE A 332 6.96 4.11 -10.45
C ILE A 332 7.10 2.89 -9.53
N LEU A 333 7.69 1.78 -10.01
CA LEU A 333 7.90 0.56 -9.23
C LEU A 333 8.81 0.81 -8.01
N ALA A 334 9.83 1.67 -8.16
CA ALA A 334 10.69 2.06 -7.05
C ALA A 334 9.95 2.90 -5.99
N ALA A 335 9.01 3.76 -6.42
CA ALA A 335 8.20 4.59 -5.52
C ALA A 335 7.08 3.82 -4.80
N MET A 336 6.81 2.56 -5.16
CA MET A 336 5.80 1.71 -4.52
C MET A 336 6.27 1.01 -3.23
N TRP A 337 7.22 1.60 -2.50
CA TRP A 337 7.80 1.00 -1.29
C TRP A 337 6.78 0.73 -0.17
N LEU A 338 5.66 1.48 -0.10
CA LEU A 338 4.56 1.22 0.85
C LEU A 338 3.92 -0.17 0.68
N PHE A 339 4.10 -0.82 -0.46
CA PHE A 339 3.55 -2.14 -0.74
C PHE A 339 4.51 -3.28 -0.38
N ASN A 340 5.82 -3.02 -0.23
CA ASN A 340 6.84 -4.06 -0.06
C ASN A 340 6.49 -5.02 1.08
N ARG A 341 6.27 -4.49 2.30
CA ARG A 341 5.92 -5.30 3.46
C ARG A 341 4.64 -6.13 3.29
N LYS A 342 3.66 -5.64 2.52
CA LYS A 342 2.43 -6.39 2.21
C LYS A 342 2.75 -7.57 1.30
N PHE A 343 3.56 -7.34 0.28
CA PHE A 343 3.98 -8.36 -0.67
C PHE A 343 4.93 -9.39 -0.06
N GLU A 344 5.83 -8.99 0.83
CA GLU A 344 6.67 -9.92 1.59
C GLU A 344 5.84 -10.83 2.50
N ARG A 345 4.81 -10.29 3.18
CA ARG A 345 3.86 -11.10 3.93
C ARG A 345 3.08 -12.06 3.04
N ALA A 346 2.68 -11.62 1.85
CA ALA A 346 2.05 -12.50 0.87
C ALA A 346 3.00 -13.61 0.40
N MET A 347 4.28 -13.31 0.19
CA MET A 347 5.32 -14.29 -0.18
C MET A 347 5.56 -15.31 0.92
N ALA A 348 5.70 -14.86 2.17
CA ALA A 348 5.81 -15.74 3.33
C ALA A 348 4.58 -16.65 3.42
N LYS A 349 3.38 -16.08 3.25
CA LYS A 349 2.15 -16.87 3.29
C LYS A 349 2.03 -17.85 2.14
N TYR A 350 2.45 -17.47 0.93
CA TYR A 350 2.50 -18.36 -0.23
C TYR A 350 3.41 -19.56 0.03
N ALA A 351 4.59 -19.33 0.64
CA ALA A 351 5.54 -20.40 0.97
C ALA A 351 4.98 -21.39 2.02
N GLU A 352 4.11 -20.93 2.93
CA GLU A 352 3.44 -21.80 3.90
C GLU A 352 2.38 -22.71 3.28
N ILE A 353 1.65 -22.22 2.27
CA ILE A 353 0.47 -22.91 1.72
C ILE A 353 0.71 -23.65 0.41
N ARG A 354 1.83 -23.37 -0.28
CA ARG A 354 2.17 -24.07 -1.52
C ARG A 354 2.44 -25.55 -1.21
N PRO A 355 1.92 -26.50 -2.01
CA PRO A 355 2.31 -27.89 -1.91
C PRO A 355 3.84 -28.00 -2.01
N ARG A 356 4.45 -28.79 -1.11
CA ARG A 356 5.89 -29.06 -1.13
C ARG A 356 6.26 -29.95 -2.31
#